data_AF-A0A8T9KP48-F1
#
_entry.id   AF-A0A8T9KP48-F1
#
_cell.length_a   1.000
_cell.length_b   1.000
_cell.length_c   1.000
_cell.angle_alpha   90.00
_cell.angle_beta   90.00
_cell.angle_gamma   90.00
#
_symmetry.space_group_name_H-M   'P 1'
#
loop_
_entity.id
_entity.type
_entity.pdbx_description
1 polymer ?
#
loop_
_entity_poly.entity_id
_entity_poly.type
_entity_poly.pdbx_seq_one_letter_code
_entity_poly.pdbx_strand_id
1 'polypeptide(L)'
;NVDILKYQIRPKTGAASCPYQMVSYWKCEKDHTDLKVDYKYNLHAMSPPSPLLNVSVCVPMNGGVRNVIAMPKNTWSAENEQALWRFTELSQHSEDRGVGSLKARFELAKGPSTKATISAQFNCEGATLSGIEFELIGSGYRLSLVKRRFVSGKYICDSDVN
;
A
#
# COMPACT_ATOMS: atom_id res chain seq x y z
N ASN A 1 12.24 -20.57 -17.32
CA ASN A 1 10.80 -20.26 -17.14
C ASN A 1 10.18 -20.07 -18.51
N VAL A 2 8.97 -20.60 -18.73
CA VAL A 2 8.21 -20.47 -19.98
C VAL A 2 6.88 -19.81 -19.64
N ASP A 3 6.50 -18.76 -20.38
CA ASP A 3 5.22 -18.08 -20.21
C ASP A 3 4.09 -18.91 -20.82
N ILE A 4 3.10 -19.31 -20.01
CA ILE A 4 1.96 -20.12 -20.46
C ILE A 4 0.72 -19.26 -20.65
N LEU A 5 0.43 -18.37 -19.70
CA LEU A 5 -0.79 -17.58 -19.68
C LEU A 5 -0.50 -16.16 -19.20
N LYS A 6 -1.06 -15.18 -19.91
CA LYS A 6 -1.22 -13.80 -19.43
C LYS A 6 -2.72 -13.55 -19.28
N TYR A 7 -3.12 -13.00 -18.15
CA TYR A 7 -4.52 -12.77 -17.85
C TYR A 7 -4.70 -11.45 -17.07
N GLN A 8 -5.93 -10.95 -17.07
CA GLN A 8 -6.36 -9.81 -16.27
C GLN A 8 -7.51 -10.24 -15.37
N ILE A 9 -7.55 -9.68 -14.17
CA ILE A 9 -8.60 -9.96 -13.19
C ILE A 9 -9.61 -8.82 -13.26
N ARG A 10 -10.90 -9.15 -13.44
CA ARG A 10 -11.96 -8.16 -13.36
C ARG A 10 -12.10 -7.68 -11.90
N PRO A 11 -11.97 -6.37 -11.61
CA PRO A 11 -12.14 -5.88 -10.25
C PRO A 11 -13.60 -6.03 -9.80
N LYS A 12 -13.79 -6.29 -8.51
CA LYS A 12 -15.09 -6.19 -7.82
C LYS A 12 -15.47 -4.71 -7.66
N THR A 13 -16.72 -4.45 -7.32
CA THR A 13 -17.22 -3.08 -7.09
C THR A 13 -16.46 -2.40 -5.94
N GLY A 14 -16.22 -1.10 -6.09
CA GLY A 14 -15.49 -0.30 -5.12
C GLY A 14 -14.09 -0.85 -4.81
N ALA A 15 -13.70 -0.79 -3.55
CA ALA A 15 -12.38 -1.25 -3.08
C ALA A 15 -12.35 -2.73 -2.67
N ALA A 16 -13.35 -3.55 -3.04
CA ALA A 16 -13.45 -4.94 -2.56
C ALA A 16 -12.31 -5.85 -3.06
N SER A 17 -11.74 -5.56 -4.23
CA SER A 17 -10.55 -6.25 -4.77
C SER A 17 -9.21 -5.65 -4.32
N CYS A 18 -9.24 -4.61 -3.50
CA CYS A 18 -8.07 -3.84 -3.06
C CYS A 18 -7.53 -4.46 -1.76
N PRO A 19 -6.32 -5.08 -1.76
CA PRO A 19 -5.80 -5.76 -0.57
C PRO A 19 -5.32 -4.79 0.53
N TYR A 20 -4.95 -3.56 0.16
CA TYR A 20 -4.49 -2.51 1.07
C TYR A 20 -5.25 -1.21 0.81
N GLN A 21 -6.36 -1.01 1.51
CA GLN A 21 -7.21 0.16 1.29
C GLN A 21 -6.59 1.38 1.98
N MET A 22 -6.61 2.54 1.33
CA MET A 22 -6.09 3.79 1.87
C MET A 22 -7.04 4.94 1.58
N VAL A 23 -7.16 5.88 2.53
CA VAL A 23 -7.85 7.15 2.36
C VAL A 23 -6.97 8.24 2.96
N SER A 24 -6.77 9.34 2.24
CA SER A 24 -5.90 10.42 2.68
C SER A 24 -6.65 11.73 2.93
N TYR A 25 -6.26 12.40 4.01
CA TYR A 25 -6.81 13.67 4.45
C TYR A 25 -5.66 14.66 4.60
N TRP A 26 -5.82 15.82 3.98
CA TRP A 26 -4.79 16.85 3.91
C TRP A 26 -5.34 18.17 4.40
N LYS A 27 -4.62 18.82 5.30
CA LYS A 27 -4.86 20.19 5.73
C LYS A 27 -3.60 21.01 5.49
N CYS A 28 -3.60 21.79 4.42
CA CYS A 28 -2.45 22.56 3.95
C CYS A 28 -2.55 23.99 4.48
N GLU A 29 -1.74 24.31 5.50
CA GLU A 29 -1.64 25.63 6.09
C GLU A 29 -0.38 26.35 5.58
N LYS A 30 -0.26 27.65 5.90
CA LYS A 30 0.83 28.49 5.38
C LYS A 30 2.20 28.11 5.93
N ASP A 31 2.25 27.63 7.17
CA ASP A 31 3.46 27.29 7.93
C ASP A 31 3.60 25.78 8.20
N HIS A 32 2.53 25.00 8.01
CA HIS A 32 2.57 23.55 8.19
C HIS A 32 1.59 22.81 7.28
N THR A 33 1.70 21.48 7.22
CA THR A 33 0.70 20.61 6.63
C THR A 33 0.43 19.44 7.54
N ASP A 34 -0.84 19.24 7.90
CA ASP A 34 -1.30 18.06 8.62
C ASP A 34 -1.81 17.02 7.61
N LEU A 35 -1.28 15.80 7.76
CA LEU A 35 -1.63 14.64 6.97
C LEU A 35 -2.19 13.55 7.88
N LYS A 36 -3.29 12.93 7.45
CA LYS A 36 -3.76 11.64 7.96
C LYS A 36 -3.99 10.68 6.81
N VAL A 37 -3.43 9.48 6.88
CA VAL A 37 -3.72 8.37 5.95
C VAL A 37 -4.32 7.23 6.75
N ASP A 38 -5.63 7.02 6.60
CA ASP A 38 -6.28 5.83 7.15
C ASP A 38 -6.04 4.65 6.21
N TYR A 39 -5.71 3.49 6.78
CA TYR A 39 -5.47 2.29 6.00
C TYR A 39 -6.18 1.08 6.59
N LYS A 40 -6.44 0.10 5.72
CA LYS A 40 -7.06 -1.17 6.10
C LYS A 40 -6.55 -2.33 5.25
N TYR A 41 -6.10 -3.40 5.91
CA TYR A 41 -5.90 -4.70 5.29
C TYR A 41 -7.23 -5.35 4.94
N ASN A 42 -7.36 -5.82 3.70
CA ASN A 42 -8.56 -6.49 3.22
C ASN A 42 -8.27 -7.97 2.92
N LEU A 43 -8.57 -8.82 3.90
CA LEU A 43 -8.40 -10.26 3.79
C LEU A 43 -9.24 -10.92 2.68
N HIS A 44 -10.31 -10.26 2.20
CA HIS A 44 -11.23 -10.78 1.19
C HIS A 44 -10.79 -10.47 -0.26
N ALA A 45 -9.70 -9.71 -0.43
CA ALA A 45 -9.14 -9.36 -1.74
C ALA A 45 -8.29 -10.49 -2.33
N MET A 46 -7.94 -11.51 -1.54
CA MET A 46 -6.99 -12.55 -1.92
C MET A 46 -7.45 -13.93 -1.43
N SER A 47 -6.86 -14.98 -2.00
CA SER A 47 -7.12 -16.38 -1.61
C SER A 47 -5.82 -17.21 -1.62
N PRO A 48 -5.48 -17.89 -0.51
CA PRO A 48 -6.05 -17.70 0.84
C PRO A 48 -5.69 -16.31 1.40
N PRO A 49 -6.33 -15.84 2.50
CA PRO A 49 -5.85 -14.68 3.25
C PRO A 49 -4.37 -14.84 3.62
N SER A 50 -3.54 -13.85 3.32
CA SER A 50 -2.10 -13.90 3.57
C SER A 50 -1.53 -12.51 3.85
N PRO A 51 -0.47 -12.39 4.67
CA PRO A 51 0.07 -11.09 5.01
C PRO A 51 0.62 -10.30 3.83
N LEU A 52 0.44 -8.98 3.87
CA LEU A 52 1.19 -8.07 3.02
C LEU A 52 2.54 -7.79 3.68
N LEU A 53 3.62 -8.06 2.97
CA LEU A 53 4.99 -7.93 3.43
C LEU A 53 5.64 -6.68 2.85
N ASN A 54 6.62 -6.16 3.58
CA ASN A 54 7.43 -5.00 3.18
C ASN A 54 6.55 -3.82 2.75
N VAL A 55 5.48 -3.57 3.48
CA VAL A 55 4.54 -2.51 3.17
C VAL A 55 5.26 -1.18 3.36
N SER A 56 5.34 -0.38 2.30
CA SER A 56 5.87 0.97 2.38
C SER A 56 4.84 1.98 1.89
N VAL A 57 4.69 3.10 2.60
CA VAL A 57 3.84 4.22 2.19
C VAL A 57 4.72 5.44 2.03
N CYS A 58 4.76 5.98 0.82
CA CYS A 58 5.58 7.12 0.45
C CYS A 58 4.69 8.33 0.15
N VAL A 59 4.95 9.42 0.86
CA VAL A 59 4.22 10.67 0.75
C VAL A 59 5.17 11.77 0.28
N PRO A 60 5.04 12.25 -0.97
CA PRO A 60 5.77 13.41 -1.44
C PRO A 60 5.22 14.69 -0.78
N MET A 61 6.12 15.63 -0.50
CA MET A 61 5.81 16.91 0.14
C MET A 61 6.60 18.02 -0.55
N ASN A 62 5.95 19.16 -0.80
CA ASN A 62 6.61 20.39 -1.23
C ASN A 62 6.59 21.45 -0.12
N GLY A 63 7.06 22.66 -0.42
CA GLY A 63 7.03 23.79 0.51
C GLY A 63 8.23 23.88 1.44
N GLY A 64 9.31 23.14 1.16
CA GLY A 64 10.57 23.19 1.90
C GLY A 64 10.40 22.75 3.35
N VAL A 65 10.10 21.46 3.55
CA VAL A 65 9.88 20.87 4.88
C VAL A 65 11.13 21.04 5.75
N ARG A 66 10.97 21.66 6.92
CA ARG A 66 12.04 21.87 7.92
C ARG A 66 12.03 20.80 8.99
N ASN A 67 10.85 20.34 9.37
CA ASN A 67 10.65 19.40 10.46
C ASN A 67 9.43 18.51 10.17
N VAL A 68 9.45 17.28 10.69
CA VAL A 68 8.36 16.31 10.56
C VAL A 68 8.08 15.67 11.91
N ILE A 69 6.84 15.82 12.38
CA ILE A 69 6.35 15.13 13.57
C ILE A 69 5.33 14.09 13.11
N ALA A 70 5.65 12.81 13.30
CA ALA A 70 4.82 11.71 12.77
C ALA A 70 4.52 10.63 13.81
N MET A 71 3.33 10.04 13.69
CA MET A 71 2.89 8.87 14.44
C MET A 71 2.15 7.90 13.50
N PRO A 72 2.65 6.66 13.31
CA PRO A 72 3.93 6.13 13.78
C PRO A 72 5.13 6.89 13.18
N LYS A 73 6.32 6.68 13.75
CA LYS A 73 7.55 7.35 13.29
C LYS A 73 7.82 7.04 11.80
N ASN A 74 8.13 8.07 11.03
CA ASN A 74 8.50 7.96 9.63
C ASN A 74 10.01 8.14 9.43
N THR A 75 10.46 7.93 8.20
CA THR A 75 11.76 8.43 7.70
C THR A 75 11.49 9.57 6.74
N TRP A 76 12.17 10.70 6.90
CA TRP A 76 12.12 11.82 5.95
C TRP A 76 13.34 11.78 5.04
N SER A 77 13.14 11.85 3.72
CA SER A 77 14.18 12.02 2.72
C SER A 77 14.14 13.45 2.20
N ALA A 78 15.16 14.26 2.54
CA ALA A 78 15.28 15.62 2.04
C ALA A 78 15.66 15.66 0.55
N GLU A 79 16.39 14.66 0.05
CA GLU A 79 16.78 14.55 -1.37
C GLU A 79 15.57 14.35 -2.28
N ASN A 80 14.63 13.50 -1.86
CA ASN A 80 13.43 13.18 -2.63
C ASN A 80 12.19 14.00 -2.20
N GLU A 81 12.35 14.85 -1.18
CA GLU A 81 11.26 15.57 -0.49
C GLU A 81 10.07 14.67 -0.13
N GLN A 82 10.35 13.54 0.54
CA GLN A 82 9.37 12.48 0.79
C GLN A 82 9.42 11.94 2.22
N ALA A 83 8.25 11.71 2.82
CA ALA A 83 8.09 10.91 4.02
C ALA A 83 7.81 9.44 3.66
N LEU A 84 8.46 8.53 4.38
CA LEU A 84 8.35 7.09 4.17
C LEU A 84 8.00 6.38 5.48
N TRP A 85 6.91 5.62 5.46
CA TRP A 85 6.57 4.64 6.49
C TRP A 85 6.86 3.24 5.96
N ARG A 86 7.33 2.35 6.84
CA ARG A 86 7.58 0.94 6.52
C ARG A 86 7.00 0.05 7.60
N PHE A 87 6.33 -1.01 7.17
CA PHE A 87 5.86 -2.11 8.00
C PHE A 87 6.40 -3.41 7.43
N THR A 88 6.98 -4.25 8.29
CA THR A 88 7.46 -5.57 7.86
C THR A 88 6.30 -6.43 7.37
N GLU A 89 5.16 -6.33 8.06
CA GLU A 89 3.96 -7.12 7.79
C GLU A 89 2.70 -6.31 8.13
N LEU A 90 1.65 -6.48 7.32
CA LEU A 90 0.29 -6.07 7.63
C LEU A 90 -0.68 -7.23 7.32
N SER A 91 -1.43 -7.68 8.33
CA SER A 91 -2.36 -8.80 8.22
C SER A 91 -3.51 -8.69 9.22
N GLN A 92 -4.41 -9.68 9.23
CA GLN A 92 -5.48 -9.79 10.23
C GLN A 92 -4.97 -10.00 11.67
N HIS A 93 -3.69 -10.39 11.81
CA HIS A 93 -3.04 -10.61 13.10
C HIS A 93 -2.24 -9.38 13.57
N SER A 94 -2.10 -8.35 12.73
CA SER A 94 -1.59 -7.05 13.15
C SER A 94 -2.55 -6.38 14.15
N GLU A 95 -2.04 -5.37 14.85
CA GLU A 95 -2.85 -4.52 15.73
C GLU A 95 -4.10 -4.00 15.00
N ASP A 96 -5.23 -3.93 15.72
CA ASP A 96 -6.54 -3.56 15.19
C ASP A 96 -6.97 -4.34 13.93
N ARG A 97 -6.47 -5.58 13.77
CA ARG A 97 -6.72 -6.45 12.61
C ARG A 97 -6.26 -5.83 11.27
N GLY A 98 -5.18 -5.06 11.32
CA GLY A 98 -4.60 -4.41 10.15
C GLY A 98 -5.34 -3.15 9.72
N VAL A 99 -6.07 -2.52 10.62
CA VAL A 99 -6.65 -1.18 10.47
C VAL A 99 -5.80 -0.19 11.24
N GLY A 100 -5.54 0.99 10.68
CA GLY A 100 -4.78 2.02 11.40
C GLY A 100 -4.72 3.34 10.67
N SER A 101 -3.91 4.26 11.22
CA SER A 101 -3.67 5.58 10.62
C SER A 101 -2.19 5.95 10.65
N LEU A 102 -1.73 6.60 9.59
CA LEU A 102 -0.49 7.38 9.57
C LEU A 102 -0.87 8.84 9.80
N LYS A 103 -0.26 9.51 10.78
CA LYS A 103 -0.45 10.94 11.04
C LYS A 103 0.89 11.65 10.98
N ALA A 104 0.93 12.79 10.32
CA ALA A 104 2.13 13.62 10.28
C ALA A 104 1.79 15.11 10.23
N ARG A 105 2.63 15.92 10.88
CA ARG A 105 2.72 17.36 10.69
C ARG A 105 4.06 17.69 10.07
N PHE A 106 4.02 18.36 8.92
CA PHE A 106 5.19 18.86 8.20
C PHE A 106 5.28 20.36 8.41
N GLU A 107 6.34 20.85 9.07
CA GLU A 107 6.58 22.29 9.20
C GLU A 107 7.28 22.80 7.93
N LEU A 108 6.76 23.87 7.35
CA LEU A 108 7.15 24.35 6.02
C LEU A 108 7.95 25.65 6.08
N ALA A 109 8.89 25.80 5.15
CA ALA A 109 9.60 27.05 4.93
C ALA A 109 8.88 28.00 3.98
N LYS A 110 8.19 27.43 2.98
CA LYS A 110 7.57 28.12 1.86
C LYS A 110 6.20 27.51 1.57
N GLY A 111 5.30 27.54 2.56
CA GLY A 111 3.94 27.04 2.40
C GLY A 111 3.00 28.02 1.69
N PRO A 112 1.75 27.61 1.41
CA PRO A 112 1.20 26.29 1.70
C PRO A 112 1.75 25.20 0.77
N SER A 113 1.73 23.95 1.25
CA SER A 113 1.97 22.80 0.39
C SER A 113 0.75 22.52 -0.51
N THR A 114 0.92 21.63 -1.49
CA THR A 114 -0.18 21.10 -2.29
C THR A 114 -0.41 19.64 -1.94
N LYS A 115 -1.70 19.23 -1.91
CA LYS A 115 -2.06 17.81 -1.80
C LYS A 115 -1.37 17.02 -2.91
N ALA A 116 -0.73 15.90 -2.57
CA ALA A 116 0.04 15.11 -3.51
C ALA A 116 -0.41 13.64 -3.51
N THR A 117 -0.14 12.94 -4.61
CA THR A 117 -0.42 11.51 -4.74
C THR A 117 0.46 10.70 -3.81
N ILE A 118 -0.15 9.96 -2.90
CA ILE A 118 0.53 9.01 -2.01
C ILE A 118 0.71 7.70 -2.76
N SER A 119 1.85 7.04 -2.59
CA SER A 119 2.10 5.73 -3.18
C SER A 119 2.33 4.68 -2.11
N ALA A 120 1.94 3.44 -2.39
CA ALA A 120 2.25 2.29 -1.56
C ALA A 120 2.94 1.18 -2.35
N GLN A 121 3.79 0.43 -1.66
CA GLN A 121 4.39 -0.79 -2.19
C GLN A 121 4.28 -1.92 -1.17
N PHE A 122 4.08 -3.14 -1.64
CA PHE A 122 4.01 -4.35 -0.81
C PHE A 122 4.14 -5.59 -1.70
N ASN A 123 4.47 -6.73 -1.09
CA ASN A 123 4.40 -8.04 -1.73
C ASN A 123 3.60 -9.02 -0.86
N CYS A 124 3.11 -10.09 -1.46
CA CYS A 124 2.42 -11.17 -0.77
C CYS A 124 2.83 -12.50 -1.40
N GLU A 125 3.14 -13.47 -0.57
CA GLU A 125 3.53 -14.82 -0.95
C GLU A 125 2.49 -15.81 -0.39
N GLY A 126 2.25 -16.92 -1.10
CA GLY A 126 1.28 -17.94 -0.73
C GLY A 126 -0.15 -17.69 -1.22
N ALA A 127 -0.47 -16.51 -1.78
CA ALA A 127 -1.81 -16.14 -2.21
C ALA A 127 -1.88 -15.60 -3.64
N THR A 128 -3.08 -15.64 -4.22
CA THR A 128 -3.42 -14.92 -5.46
C THR A 128 -4.60 -13.99 -5.23
N LEU A 129 -4.69 -12.91 -6.01
CA LEU A 129 -5.89 -12.05 -6.04
C LEU A 129 -7.04 -12.70 -6.85
N SER A 130 -6.70 -13.59 -7.80
CA SER A 130 -7.66 -14.23 -8.70
C SER A 130 -8.38 -15.42 -8.09
N GLY A 131 -7.77 -16.10 -7.12
CA GLY A 131 -8.24 -17.40 -6.63
C GLY A 131 -8.07 -18.55 -7.62
N ILE A 132 -7.49 -18.29 -8.81
CA ILE A 132 -7.20 -19.32 -9.82
C ILE A 132 -6.23 -20.36 -9.26
N GLU A 133 -6.55 -21.61 -9.53
CA GLU A 133 -5.71 -22.76 -9.22
C GLU A 133 -5.22 -23.44 -10.51
N PHE A 134 -4.15 -24.21 -10.38
CA PHE A 134 -3.57 -24.99 -11.47
C PHE A 134 -3.63 -26.46 -11.10
N GLU A 135 -4.09 -27.28 -12.03
CA GLU A 135 -4.15 -28.73 -11.89
C GLU A 135 -3.43 -29.38 -13.09
N LEU A 136 -2.67 -30.43 -12.80
CA LEU A 136 -2.01 -31.23 -13.82
C LEU A 136 -2.88 -32.45 -14.13
N ILE A 137 -3.21 -32.63 -15.41
CA ILE A 137 -3.98 -33.79 -15.89
C ILE A 137 -3.03 -34.80 -16.54
N GLY A 138 -3.09 -36.06 -16.09
CA GLY A 138 -2.24 -37.17 -16.57
C GLY A 138 -1.10 -37.54 -15.62
N SER A 139 -0.52 -38.73 -15.82
CA SER A 139 0.46 -39.33 -14.88
C SER A 139 1.92 -39.17 -15.28
N GLY A 140 2.22 -38.66 -16.47
CA GLY A 140 3.59 -38.55 -17.00
C GLY A 140 4.44 -37.43 -16.38
N TYR A 141 3.82 -36.53 -15.61
CA TYR A 141 4.48 -35.38 -15.00
C TYR A 141 4.07 -35.25 -13.53
N ARG A 142 4.84 -34.48 -12.76
CA ARG A 142 4.50 -34.10 -11.39
C ARG A 142 4.75 -32.62 -11.16
N LEU A 143 3.86 -31.96 -10.42
CA LEU A 143 4.10 -30.60 -9.92
C LEU A 143 4.94 -30.69 -8.65
N SER A 144 6.18 -30.19 -8.70
CA SER A 144 7.04 -30.14 -7.52
C SER A 144 6.73 -28.98 -6.59
N LEU A 145 6.29 -27.84 -7.14
CA LEU A 145 6.02 -26.62 -6.40
C LEU A 145 5.09 -25.70 -7.20
N VAL A 146 4.07 -25.16 -6.54
CA VAL A 146 3.22 -24.10 -7.08
C VAL A 146 3.47 -22.83 -6.27
N LYS A 147 4.17 -21.86 -6.86
CA LYS A 147 4.41 -20.56 -6.23
C LYS A 147 3.25 -19.62 -6.56
N ARG A 148 2.58 -19.10 -5.52
CA ARG A 148 1.51 -18.10 -5.63
C ARG A 148 2.00 -16.83 -4.97
N ARG A 149 1.96 -15.71 -5.70
CA ARG A 149 2.39 -14.41 -5.16
C ARG A 149 1.79 -13.27 -5.96
N PHE A 150 1.69 -12.11 -5.33
CA PHE A 150 1.44 -10.84 -6.01
C PHE A 150 2.30 -9.73 -5.41
N VAL A 151 2.57 -8.72 -6.22
CA VAL A 151 3.26 -7.50 -5.79
C VAL A 151 2.42 -6.30 -6.18
N SER A 152 2.49 -5.23 -5.41
CA SER A 152 1.89 -3.96 -5.78
C SER A 152 2.48 -3.46 -7.12
N GLY A 153 1.61 -3.10 -8.05
CA GLY A 153 1.99 -2.30 -9.22
C GLY A 153 2.00 -0.80 -8.88
N LYS A 154 1.51 0.03 -9.81
CA LYS A 154 1.17 1.43 -9.49
C LYS A 154 0.01 1.46 -8.49
N TYR A 155 0.33 1.65 -7.22
CA TYR A 155 -0.62 1.67 -6.12
C TYR A 155 -0.64 3.04 -5.48
N ILE A 156 -1.72 3.79 -5.69
CA ILE A 156 -1.78 5.21 -5.34
C ILE A 156 -3.03 5.53 -4.53
N CYS A 157 -2.93 6.57 -3.70
CA CYS A 157 -4.03 7.19 -2.98
C CYS A 157 -3.93 8.69 -3.19
N ASP A 158 -4.91 9.23 -3.91
CA ASP A 158 -5.11 10.67 -4.03
C ASP A 158 -5.98 11.16 -2.89
N SER A 159 -5.89 12.46 -2.60
CA SER A 159 -6.77 13.10 -1.62
C SER A 159 -8.19 13.20 -2.17
N ASP A 160 -9.18 12.97 -1.31
CA ASP A 160 -10.58 13.23 -1.69
C ASP A 160 -10.76 14.69 -2.13
N VAL A 161 -11.44 14.84 -3.27
CA VAL A 161 -11.84 16.12 -3.85
C VAL A 161 -13.18 16.51 -3.22
N ASN A 162 -13.17 16.84 -1.94
CA ASN A 162 -14.27 17.57 -1.30
C ASN A 162 -13.87 19.03 -1.12
#